data_AF-A0A3M1PHG2-F1
#
_entry.id   AF-A0A3M1PHG2-F1
#
_cell.length_a   1.000
_cell.length_b   1.000
_cell.length_c   1.000
_cell.angle_alpha   90.00
_cell.angle_beta   90.00
_cell.angle_gamma   90.00
#
_symmetry.space_group_name_H-M   'P 1'
#
loop_
_entity.id
_entity.type
_entity.pdbx_description
1 polymer ?
#
loop_
_entity_poly.entity_id
_entity_poly.type
_entity_poly.pdbx_seq_one_letter_code
_entity_poly.pdbx_strand_id
1 'polypeptide(L)'
;MTRHERADIRPVEEDGAALARYLGVSRETAGRLMRHVDLLRRWNARINLVAPASLAHVWERHVLDSLQLLDHLDPAAVPAGLDLGSGAGFPGLVLAIAAGIPMTLVEADRRKAAFLATVI
;
A
#
# COMPACT_ATOMS: atom_id res chain seq x y z
N MET A 1 -5.22 -6.39 -28.87
CA MET A 1 -6.51 -5.87 -28.38
C MET A 1 -7.28 -7.04 -27.76
N THR A 2 -6.92 -7.43 -26.54
CA THR A 2 -7.58 -8.50 -25.78
C THR A 2 -7.94 -7.96 -24.42
N ARG A 3 -9.24 -7.76 -24.26
CA ARG A 3 -9.97 -7.31 -23.09
C ARG A 3 -9.64 -8.26 -21.94
N HIS A 4 -8.62 -7.92 -21.15
CA HIS A 4 -8.51 -8.50 -19.81
C HIS A 4 -9.69 -7.95 -19.03
N GLU A 5 -10.72 -8.78 -18.85
CA GLU A 5 -11.70 -8.63 -17.79
C GLU A 5 -10.92 -8.50 -16.48
N ARG A 6 -10.60 -7.26 -16.10
CA ARG A 6 -10.08 -6.94 -14.78
C ARG A 6 -11.24 -7.25 -13.84
N ALA A 7 -11.15 -8.38 -13.15
CA ALA A 7 -12.08 -8.73 -12.10
C ALA A 7 -12.26 -7.50 -11.21
N ASP A 8 -13.50 -7.02 -11.12
CA ASP A 8 -13.87 -5.95 -10.23
C ASP A 8 -13.52 -6.38 -8.79
N ILE A 9 -12.51 -5.78 -8.17
CA ILE A 9 -12.03 -6.14 -6.82
C ILE A 9 -12.94 -5.59 -5.72
N ARG A 10 -13.96 -4.79 -6.08
CA ARG A 10 -14.92 -4.25 -5.12
C ARG A 10 -15.57 -5.30 -4.18
N PRO A 11 -15.75 -6.59 -4.53
CA PRO A 11 -16.29 -7.59 -3.60
C PRO A 11 -15.26 -8.18 -2.61
N VAL A 12 -13.97 -7.79 -2.66
CA VAL A 12 -12.89 -8.44 -1.89
C VAL A 12 -12.48 -7.62 -0.64
N GLU A 13 -13.02 -6.42 -0.45
CA GLU A 13 -12.61 -5.50 0.64
C GLU A 13 -13.21 -5.86 2.01
N GLU A 14 -14.34 -6.56 2.04
CA GLU A 14 -15.04 -6.89 3.29
C GLU A 14 -14.63 -8.25 3.88
N ASP A 15 -13.89 -9.06 3.11
CA ASP A 15 -13.34 -10.36 3.53
C ASP A 15 -11.81 -10.33 3.50
N GLY A 16 -11.21 -10.13 4.69
CA GLY A 16 -9.75 -10.12 4.83
C GLY A 16 -9.07 -11.44 4.42
N ALA A 17 -9.77 -12.58 4.43
CA ALA A 17 -9.21 -13.84 3.96
C ALA A 17 -9.24 -13.95 2.43
N ALA A 18 -10.24 -13.37 1.76
CA ALA A 18 -10.24 -13.23 0.31
C ALA A 18 -9.16 -12.25 -0.16
N LEU A 19 -9.01 -11.12 0.52
CA LEU A 19 -7.98 -10.14 0.22
C LEU A 19 -6.56 -10.71 0.41
N ALA A 20 -6.33 -11.44 1.51
CA ALA A 20 -5.04 -12.10 1.75
C ALA A 20 -4.65 -13.05 0.61
N ARG A 21 -5.60 -13.87 0.13
CA ARG A 21 -5.38 -14.77 -1.01
C ARG A 21 -5.11 -14.00 -2.29
N TYR A 22 -5.85 -12.93 -2.55
CA TYR A 22 -5.68 -12.08 -3.72
C TYR A 22 -4.30 -11.41 -3.77
N LEU A 23 -3.83 -10.91 -2.63
CA LEU A 23 -2.54 -10.23 -2.51
C LEU A 23 -1.36 -11.20 -2.36
N GLY A 24 -1.61 -12.49 -2.12
CA GLY A 24 -0.55 -13.46 -1.85
C GLY A 24 0.17 -13.25 -0.50
N VAL A 25 -0.51 -12.69 0.51
CA VAL A 25 0.06 -12.38 1.83
C VAL A 25 -0.70 -13.05 2.97
N SER A 26 -0.17 -12.97 4.19
CA SER A 26 -0.87 -13.47 5.38
C SER A 26 -2.15 -12.67 5.67
N ARG A 27 -3.11 -13.26 6.40
CA ARG A 27 -4.32 -12.56 6.85
C ARG A 27 -4.00 -11.33 7.71
N GLU A 28 -2.96 -11.42 8.52
CA GLU A 28 -2.52 -10.29 9.35
C GLU A 28 -1.99 -9.14 8.50
N THR A 29 -1.12 -9.46 7.53
CA THR A 29 -0.59 -8.50 6.56
C THR A 29 -1.71 -7.83 5.77
N ALA A 30 -2.67 -8.60 5.26
CA ALA A 30 -3.84 -8.08 4.57
C ALA A 30 -4.65 -7.13 5.47
N GLY A 31 -4.88 -7.49 6.73
CA GLY A 31 -5.57 -6.63 7.70
C GLY A 31 -4.83 -5.31 7.98
N ARG A 32 -3.49 -5.33 8.04
CA ARG A 32 -2.66 -4.11 8.16
C ARG A 32 -2.77 -3.23 6.92
N LEU A 33 -2.69 -3.82 5.72
CA LEU A 33 -2.84 -3.11 4.44
C LEU A 33 -4.24 -2.50 4.29
N MET A 34 -5.28 -3.21 4.73
CA MET A 34 -6.66 -2.69 4.75
C MET A 34 -6.81 -1.45 5.63
N ARG A 35 -6.28 -1.48 6.86
CA ARG A 35 -6.27 -0.30 7.73
C ARG A 35 -5.53 0.89 7.09
N HIS A 36 -4.43 0.63 6.39
CA HIS A 36 -3.70 1.65 5.66
C HIS A 36 -4.55 2.25 4.53
N VAL A 37 -5.17 1.41 3.68
CA VAL A 37 -6.04 1.87 2.57
C VAL A 37 -7.26 2.64 3.10
N ASP A 38 -7.86 2.20 4.19
CA ASP A 38 -8.98 2.91 4.83
C ASP A 38 -8.57 4.30 5.33
N LEU A 39 -7.40 4.40 5.98
CA LEU A 39 -6.85 5.67 6.43
C LEU A 39 -6.52 6.58 5.24
N LEU A 40 -5.93 6.04 4.19
CA LEU A 40 -5.66 6.73 2.93
C LEU A 40 -6.97 7.30 2.35
N ARG A 41 -8.04 6.51 2.24
CA ARG A 41 -9.34 6.98 1.74
C ARG A 41 -9.87 8.17 2.54
N ARG A 42 -9.82 8.09 3.87
CA ARG A 42 -10.27 9.18 4.76
C ARG A 42 -9.46 10.45 4.59
N TRP A 43 -8.14 10.34 4.49
CA TRP A 43 -7.25 11.49 4.34
C TRP A 43 -7.25 12.07 2.91
N ASN A 44 -7.43 11.23 1.89
CA ASN A 44 -7.41 11.66 0.50
C ASN A 44 -8.52 12.68 0.22
N ALA A 45 -9.67 12.54 0.88
CA ALA A 45 -10.78 13.51 0.81
C ALA A 45 -10.41 14.93 1.28
N ARG A 46 -9.31 15.09 2.04
CA ARG A 46 -8.89 16.37 2.61
C ARG A 46 -7.65 16.97 1.96
N ILE A 47 -6.66 16.12 1.63
CA ILE A 47 -5.33 16.61 1.25
C ILE A 47 -4.80 16.04 -0.08
N ASN A 48 -5.58 15.24 -0.82
CA ASN A 48 -5.19 14.64 -2.10
C ASN A 48 -3.82 13.92 -2.05
N LEU A 49 -3.79 12.76 -1.40
CA LEU A 49 -2.61 11.88 -1.33
C LEU A 49 -2.32 11.18 -2.66
N VAL A 50 -3.38 10.73 -3.35
CA VAL A 50 -3.35 10.11 -4.68
C VAL A 50 -4.47 10.68 -5.55
N ALA A 51 -4.31 10.60 -6.87
CA ALA A 51 -5.34 11.03 -7.81
C ALA A 51 -6.64 10.20 -7.63
N PRO A 52 -7.84 10.78 -7.79
CA PRO A 52 -9.11 10.07 -7.59
C PRO A 52 -9.24 8.78 -8.43
N ALA A 53 -8.80 8.83 -9.69
CA ALA A 53 -8.76 7.65 -10.56
C ALA A 53 -7.80 6.56 -10.06
N SER A 54 -6.73 6.94 -9.35
CA SER A 54 -5.82 5.99 -8.72
C SER A 54 -6.39 5.40 -7.44
N LEU A 55 -7.11 6.21 -6.64
CA LEU A 55 -7.77 5.75 -5.42
C LEU A 55 -8.84 4.68 -5.69
N ALA A 56 -9.56 4.79 -6.80
CA ALA A 56 -10.56 3.80 -7.23
C ALA A 56 -9.94 2.41 -7.54
N HIS A 57 -8.63 2.36 -7.80
CA HIS A 57 -7.87 1.15 -8.13
C HIS A 57 -6.64 1.02 -7.23
N VAL A 58 -6.78 1.41 -5.95
CA VAL A 58 -5.65 1.50 -5.01
C VAL A 58 -4.96 0.15 -4.78
N TRP A 59 -5.72 -0.94 -4.78
CA TRP A 59 -5.18 -2.28 -4.57
C TRP A 59 -4.26 -2.70 -5.70
N GLU A 60 -4.64 -2.47 -6.95
CA GLU A 60 -3.85 -2.86 -8.11
C GLU A 60 -2.73 -1.86 -8.42
N ARG A 61 -3.03 -0.56 -8.36
CA ARG A 61 -2.10 0.49 -8.80
C ARG A 61 -1.07 0.89 -7.76
N HIS A 62 -1.29 0.54 -6.50
CA HIS A 62 -0.40 0.93 -5.41
C HIS A 62 0.01 -0.26 -4.55
N VAL A 63 -0.93 -1.03 -4.01
CA VAL A 63 -0.59 -2.12 -3.08
C VAL A 63 0.11 -3.28 -3.81
N LEU A 64 -0.52 -3.87 -4.82
CA LEU A 64 0.06 -4.97 -5.60
C LEU A 64 1.34 -4.55 -6.31
N ASP A 65 1.34 -3.36 -6.93
CA ASP A 65 2.53 -2.79 -7.58
C ASP A 65 3.72 -2.70 -6.60
N SER A 66 3.46 -2.27 -5.35
CA SER A 66 4.50 -2.24 -4.31
C SER A 66 4.93 -3.65 -3.86
N LEU A 67 4.00 -4.61 -3.78
CA LEU A 67 4.29 -5.99 -3.38
C LEU A 67 5.18 -6.72 -4.39
N GLN A 68 5.17 -6.35 -5.67
CA GLN A 68 6.05 -6.94 -6.68
C GLN A 68 7.54 -6.74 -6.36
N LEU A 69 7.90 -5.71 -5.61
CA LEU A 69 9.29 -5.49 -5.19
C LEU A 69 9.78 -6.59 -4.24
N LEU A 70 8.90 -7.33 -3.57
CA LEU A 70 9.28 -8.43 -2.69
C LEU A 70 9.98 -9.58 -3.44
N ASP A 71 9.69 -9.77 -4.71
CA ASP A 71 10.35 -10.78 -5.55
C ASP A 71 11.84 -10.45 -5.82
N HIS A 72 12.24 -9.21 -5.50
CA HIS A 72 13.59 -8.68 -5.73
C HIS A 72 14.32 -8.32 -4.44
N LEU A 73 13.71 -8.55 -3.28
CA LEU A 73 14.26 -8.22 -1.99
C LEU A 73 14.40 -9.50 -1.17
N ASP A 74 15.58 -9.72 -0.60
CA ASP A 74 15.76 -10.69 0.47
C ASP A 74 15.68 -9.94 1.82
N PRO A 75 14.59 -10.08 2.60
CA PRO A 75 14.46 -9.41 3.89
C PRO A 75 15.57 -9.76 4.89
N ALA A 76 16.24 -10.92 4.72
CA ALA A 76 17.38 -11.29 5.56
C ALA A 76 18.66 -10.53 5.18
N ALA A 77 18.77 -10.08 3.93
CA ALA A 77 19.91 -9.31 3.42
C ALA A 77 19.69 -7.80 3.46
N VAL A 78 18.45 -7.33 3.60
CA VAL A 78 18.09 -5.90 3.59
C VAL A 78 17.70 -5.45 5.00
N PRO A 79 18.64 -4.85 5.76
CA PRO A 79 18.40 -4.49 7.16
C PRO A 79 17.47 -3.29 7.34
N ALA A 80 17.36 -2.41 6.33
CA ALA A 80 16.46 -1.26 6.31
C ALA A 80 16.34 -0.70 4.88
N GLY A 81 15.29 0.09 4.63
CA GLY A 81 15.12 0.83 3.38
C GLY A 81 14.74 2.30 3.58
N LEU A 82 14.85 3.05 2.49
CA LEU A 82 14.52 4.48 2.41
C LEU A 82 13.59 4.69 1.22
N ASP A 83 12.47 5.36 1.45
CA ASP A 83 11.51 5.76 0.42
C ASP A 83 11.51 7.29 0.31
N LEU A 84 11.90 7.81 -0.85
CA LEU A 84 12.03 9.25 -1.11
C LEU A 84 10.82 9.75 -1.91
N GLY A 85 10.06 10.67 -1.33
CA GLY A 85 8.79 11.13 -1.91
C GLY A 85 7.67 10.13 -1.64
N SER A 86 7.63 9.57 -0.43
CA SER A 86 6.74 8.46 -0.08
C SER A 86 5.26 8.79 -0.24
N GLY A 87 4.88 10.07 -0.21
CA GLY A 87 3.53 10.54 -0.48
C GLY A 87 2.45 9.86 0.36
N ALA A 88 1.74 8.93 -0.26
CA ALA A 88 0.69 8.12 0.37
C ALA A 88 1.22 6.86 1.09
N GLY A 89 2.54 6.70 1.21
CA GLY A 89 3.19 5.55 1.84
C GLY A 89 3.60 4.44 0.87
N PHE A 90 3.56 4.69 -0.45
CA PHE A 90 3.93 3.69 -1.45
C PHE A 90 5.29 4.01 -2.07
N PRO A 91 6.18 3.01 -2.25
CA PRO A 91 6.03 1.62 -1.84
C PRO A 91 6.39 1.34 -0.37
N GLY A 92 7.05 2.28 0.32
CA GLY A 92 7.78 1.99 1.55
C GLY A 92 6.94 1.41 2.68
N LEU A 93 5.75 1.93 2.95
CA LEU A 93 4.91 1.41 4.02
C LEU A 93 4.36 0.01 3.69
N VAL A 94 4.05 -0.27 2.42
CA VAL A 94 3.63 -1.61 2.00
C VAL A 94 4.74 -2.62 2.22
N LEU A 95 5.99 -2.27 1.89
CA LEU A 95 7.15 -3.12 2.16
C LEU A 95 7.40 -3.33 3.65
N ALA A 96 7.26 -2.27 4.46
CA ALA A 96 7.36 -2.39 5.91
C ALA A 96 6.31 -3.33 6.50
N ILE A 97 5.07 -3.27 6.00
CA ILE A 97 3.97 -4.12 6.44
C ILE A 97 4.15 -5.58 5.98
N ALA A 98 4.58 -5.80 4.73
CA ALA A 98 4.60 -7.12 4.11
C ALA A 98 5.88 -7.91 4.40
N ALA A 99 7.04 -7.25 4.38
CA ALA A 99 8.34 -7.89 4.60
C ALA A 99 8.90 -7.68 6.01
N GLY A 100 8.31 -6.77 6.80
CA GLY A 100 8.87 -6.40 8.10
C GLY A 100 10.19 -5.62 8.02
N ILE A 101 10.54 -5.11 6.84
CA ILE A 101 11.74 -4.31 6.64
C ILE A 101 11.52 -2.93 7.29
N PRO A 102 12.41 -2.46 8.18
CA PRO A 102 12.36 -1.10 8.69
C PRO A 102 12.48 -0.09 7.55
N MET A 103 11.51 0.81 7.40
CA MET A 103 11.49 1.81 6.32
C MET A 103 11.53 3.23 6.88
N THR A 104 12.42 4.05 6.35
CA THR A 104 12.38 5.51 6.53
C THR A 104 11.60 6.12 5.37
N LEU A 105 10.54 6.86 5.68
CA LEU A 105 9.70 7.53 4.69
C LEU A 105 10.00 9.03 4.68
N VAL A 106 10.40 9.56 3.53
CA VAL A 106 10.76 10.98 3.37
C VAL A 106 9.74 11.66 2.49
N GLU A 107 9.16 12.74 2.98
CA GLU A 107 8.16 13.51 2.24
C GLU A 107 8.33 15.01 2.51
N ALA A 108 8.22 15.81 1.43
CA ALA A 108 8.43 17.25 1.49
C ALA A 108 7.13 18.00 1.85
N ASP A 109 5.98 17.51 1.41
CA ASP A 109 4.70 18.11 1.79
C ASP A 109 4.35 17.73 3.23
N ARG A 110 4.31 18.74 4.12
CA ARG A 110 4.02 18.57 5.56
C ARG A 110 2.69 17.87 5.84
N ARG A 111 1.66 18.07 5.01
CA ARG A 111 0.36 17.41 5.19
C ARG A 111 0.44 15.92 4.88
N LYS A 112 1.20 15.55 3.85
CA LYS A 112 1.47 14.14 3.52
C LYS A 112 2.37 13.49 4.58
N ALA A 113 3.39 14.20 5.07
CA ALA A 113 4.19 13.74 6.20
C ALA A 113 3.34 13.52 7.47
N ALA A 114 2.38 14.40 7.76
CA ALA A 114 1.44 14.22 8.86
C ALA A 114 0.52 12.99 8.66
N PHE A 115 0.08 12.72 7.43
CA PHE A 115 -0.61 11.47 7.10
C PHE A 115 0.28 10.27 7.43
N LEU A 116 1.53 10.24 6.94
CA LEU A 116 2.47 9.14 7.17
C LEU A 116 2.73 8.90 8.68
N ALA A 117 2.84 9.96 9.46
CA ALA A 117 2.99 9.88 10.93
C ALA A 117 1.73 9.35 11.65
N THR A 118 0.56 9.33 10.99
CA THR A 118 -0.69 8.76 11.52
C THR A 118 -0.81 7.27 11.20
N VAL A 119 0.00 6.74 10.28
CA VAL A 119 -0.09 5.33 9.85
C VAL A 119 0.68 4.37 10.78
N ILE A 120 1.09 4.84 11.96
CA ILE A 120 1.88 4.10 12.94
C ILE A 120 0.98 3.45 13.99
#